data_AF-A0A7H8QN37-F1
#
_entry.id   AF-A0A7H8QN37-F1
#
_cell.length_a   1.000
_cell.length_b   1.000
_cell.length_c   1.000
_cell.angle_alpha   90.00
_cell.angle_beta   90.00
_cell.angle_gamma   90.00
#
_symmetry.space_group_name_H-M   'P 1'
#
loop_
_entity.id
_entity.type
_entity.pdbx_description
1 polymer ?
#
loop_
_entity_poly.entity_id
_entity_poly.type
_entity_poly.pdbx_seq_one_letter_code
_entity_poly.pdbx_strand_id
1 'polypeptide(L)'
;MNGLPTSQQALKLGADEVLVRVACVALNPYDAKSVDMSPSPGATAGVDFAGEVVALGEGADSSSSRLALGKRVCGCVFGNNPDRRDNGAYAEYVAVPASLVLCIPDSMTFPEAATLPSGMATTGGAFYNGLNVPTQLQPPPTAGRGGDL
;
A
#
# COMPACT_ATOMS: atom_id res chain seq x y z
N MET A 1 21.27 -4.74 -19.57
CA MET A 1 21.13 -4.02 -18.29
C MET A 1 20.58 -2.64 -18.63
N ASN A 2 19.25 -2.47 -18.62
CA ASN A 2 18.66 -1.18 -18.93
C ASN A 2 18.54 -0.39 -17.63
N GLY A 3 19.39 0.62 -17.48
CA GLY A 3 19.37 1.52 -16.33
C GLY A 3 18.03 2.22 -16.20
N LEU A 4 17.54 2.30 -14.98
CA LEU A 4 16.34 3.03 -14.61
C LEU A 4 16.51 4.54 -14.99
N PRO A 5 15.54 5.21 -15.65
CA PRO A 5 15.60 6.64 -15.97
C PRO A 5 15.97 7.54 -14.78
N THR A 6 16.54 8.71 -15.05
CA THR A 6 17.14 9.64 -14.07
C THR A 6 16.20 10.05 -12.92
N SER A 7 14.87 10.00 -13.10
CA SER A 7 13.89 10.24 -12.01
C SER A 7 13.77 9.08 -11.01
N GLN A 8 14.14 7.84 -11.39
CA GLN A 8 14.23 6.68 -10.48
C GLN A 8 15.51 6.68 -9.63
N GLN A 9 16.50 7.52 -9.98
CA GLN A 9 17.83 7.50 -9.36
C GLN A 9 17.87 8.20 -7.99
N ALA A 10 16.80 8.87 -7.57
CA ALA A 10 16.75 9.66 -6.33
C ALA A 10 16.26 8.87 -5.11
N LEU A 11 15.43 7.84 -5.29
CA LEU A 11 14.80 7.15 -4.17
C LEU A 11 15.61 5.92 -3.75
N LYS A 12 16.13 5.94 -2.52
CA LYS A 12 16.86 4.79 -1.99
C LYS A 12 15.87 3.66 -1.64
N LEU A 13 15.96 2.54 -2.37
CA LEU A 13 15.15 1.35 -2.14
C LEU A 13 15.76 0.49 -1.02
N GLY A 14 14.98 0.19 0.01
CA GLY A 14 15.36 -0.73 1.08
C GLY A 14 15.36 -2.20 0.63
N ALA A 15 16.02 -3.06 1.40
CA ALA A 15 16.14 -4.48 1.06
C ALA A 15 14.78 -5.18 0.94
N ASP A 16 13.84 -4.90 1.85
CA ASP A 16 12.51 -5.54 1.90
C ASP A 16 11.42 -4.72 1.19
N GLU A 17 11.82 -3.77 0.35
CA GLU A 17 10.90 -2.86 -0.31
C GLU A 17 10.73 -3.19 -1.79
N VAL A 18 9.63 -2.71 -2.36
CA VAL A 18 9.42 -2.66 -3.80
C VAL A 18 9.31 -1.21 -4.24
N LEU A 19 9.85 -0.91 -5.42
CA LEU A 19 9.66 0.37 -6.08
C LEU A 19 8.47 0.25 -7.02
N VAL A 20 7.49 1.13 -6.85
CA VAL A 20 6.29 1.17 -7.68
C VAL A 20 6.31 2.44 -8.52
N ARG A 21 6.07 2.32 -9.83
CA ARG A 21 5.73 3.44 -10.69
C ARG A 21 4.27 3.79 -10.48
N VAL A 22 4.01 4.95 -9.92
CA VAL A 22 2.66 5.41 -9.56
C VAL A 22 1.88 5.74 -10.83
N ALA A 23 0.67 5.18 -10.95
CA ALA A 23 -0.27 5.50 -12.02
C ALA A 23 -1.42 6.37 -11.52
N CYS A 24 -1.89 6.14 -10.29
CA CYS A 24 -2.96 6.90 -9.66
C CYS A 24 -2.69 7.05 -8.15
N VAL A 25 -3.24 8.11 -7.58
CA VAL A 25 -3.19 8.40 -6.13
C VAL A 25 -4.60 8.68 -5.64
N ALA A 26 -4.85 8.48 -4.35
CA ALA A 26 -6.07 8.94 -3.69
C ALA A 26 -5.77 10.05 -2.68
N LEU A 27 -6.78 10.91 -2.48
CA LEU A 27 -6.72 11.99 -1.51
C LEU A 27 -7.36 11.53 -0.20
N ASN A 28 -6.68 11.78 0.92
CA ASN A 28 -7.16 11.50 2.26
C ASN A 28 -7.27 12.79 3.07
N PRO A 29 -8.16 12.86 4.08
CA PRO A 29 -8.17 13.97 5.03
C PRO A 29 -6.82 14.14 5.74
N TYR A 30 -6.06 13.06 5.91
CA TYR A 30 -4.71 13.10 6.47
C TYR A 30 -3.77 13.97 5.64
N ASP A 31 -3.83 13.93 4.31
CA ASP A 31 -2.87 14.61 3.44
C ASP A 31 -2.87 16.13 3.71
N ALA A 32 -4.05 16.76 3.68
CA ALA A 32 -4.20 18.18 3.98
C ALA A 32 -3.85 18.51 5.45
N LYS A 33 -4.38 17.71 6.38
CA LYS A 33 -4.15 17.88 7.83
C LYS A 33 -2.67 17.80 8.21
N SER A 34 -1.92 16.90 7.57
CA SER A 34 -0.51 16.68 7.86
C SER A 34 0.33 17.91 7.50
N VAL A 35 0.04 18.55 6.37
CA VAL A 35 0.72 19.76 5.93
C VAL A 35 0.42 20.94 6.86
N ASP A 36 -0.83 21.06 7.33
CA ASP A 36 -1.24 22.19 8.18
C ASP A 36 -0.82 22.02 9.66
N MET A 37 -1.00 20.83 10.23
CA MET A 37 -0.85 20.61 11.68
C MET A 37 0.49 19.97 12.07
N SER A 38 1.19 19.33 11.15
CA SER A 38 2.48 18.67 11.42
C SER A 38 3.37 18.69 10.17
N PRO A 39 3.69 19.88 9.63
CA PRO A 39 4.45 19.99 8.40
C PRO A 39 5.84 19.38 8.56
N SER A 40 6.27 18.61 7.56
CA SER A 40 7.65 18.18 7.39
C SER A 40 8.23 18.85 6.14
N PRO A 41 8.78 20.08 6.23
CA PRO A 41 9.24 20.82 5.05
C PRO A 41 10.22 20.02 4.18
N GLY A 42 9.95 19.95 2.88
CA GLY A 42 10.77 19.19 1.93
C GLY A 42 10.50 17.67 1.92
N ALA A 43 9.52 17.18 2.69
CA ALA A 43 9.04 15.81 2.57
C ALA A 43 8.01 15.68 1.44
N THR A 44 8.10 14.60 0.67
CA THR A 44 7.09 14.22 -0.32
C THR A 44 5.78 13.86 0.36
N ALA A 45 4.67 14.49 -0.06
CA ALA A 45 3.34 14.25 0.49
C ALA A 45 2.63 13.06 -0.18
N GLY A 46 1.45 12.72 0.33
CA GLY A 46 0.58 11.69 -0.23
C GLY A 46 0.74 10.33 0.43
N VAL A 47 -0.40 9.70 0.73
CA VAL A 47 -0.45 8.39 1.39
C VAL A 47 -0.73 7.25 0.40
N ASP A 48 -1.81 7.34 -0.36
CA ASP A 48 -2.32 6.22 -1.16
C ASP A 48 -1.87 6.28 -2.62
N PHE A 49 -1.51 5.12 -3.16
CA PHE A 49 -1.14 4.95 -4.57
C PHE A 49 -1.66 3.63 -5.15
N ALA A 50 -1.74 3.60 -6.48
CA ALA A 50 -1.81 2.38 -7.27
C ALA A 50 -0.91 2.52 -8.52
N GLY A 51 -0.30 1.42 -8.94
CA GLY A 51 0.69 1.44 -10.00
C GLY A 51 1.32 0.06 -10.29
N GLU A 52 2.52 0.08 -10.83
CA GLU A 52 3.23 -1.14 -11.25
C GLU A 52 4.59 -1.28 -10.57
N VAL A 53 4.93 -2.50 -10.15
CA VAL A 53 6.25 -2.81 -9.59
C VAL A 53 7.33 -2.69 -10.67
N VAL A 54 8.35 -1.87 -10.43
CA VAL A 54 9.45 -1.60 -11.37
C VAL A 54 10.83 -1.95 -10.83
N ALA A 55 10.97 -2.16 -9.51
CA ALA A 55 12.15 -2.74 -8.89
C ALA A 55 11.79 -3.44 -7.58
N LEU A 56 12.64 -4.37 -7.16
CA LEU A 56 12.57 -5.04 -5.87
C LEU A 56 13.90 -4.83 -5.14
N GLY A 57 13.84 -4.62 -3.83
CA GLY A 57 15.01 -4.70 -2.97
C GLY A 57 15.55 -6.14 -2.91
N GLU A 58 16.81 -6.29 -2.52
CA GLU A 58 17.50 -7.59 -2.51
C GLU A 58 16.86 -8.63 -1.58
N GLY A 59 16.18 -8.17 -0.52
CA GLY A 59 15.46 -9.02 0.46
C GLY A 59 13.98 -9.20 0.15
N ALA A 60 13.42 -8.41 -0.76
CA ALA A 60 12.04 -8.56 -1.21
C ALA A 60 11.93 -9.84 -2.03
N ASP A 61 11.16 -10.81 -1.52
CA ASP A 61 11.04 -12.14 -2.11
C ASP A 61 10.51 -12.09 -3.56
N SER A 62 11.45 -12.09 -4.51
CA SER A 62 11.17 -12.13 -5.94
C SER A 62 10.64 -13.50 -6.41
N SER A 63 10.71 -14.54 -5.57
CA SER A 63 10.19 -15.87 -5.90
C SER A 63 8.68 -15.95 -5.73
N SER A 64 8.09 -15.04 -4.95
CA SER A 64 6.64 -14.87 -4.86
C SER A 64 6.11 -14.21 -6.14
N SER A 65 5.31 -14.96 -6.91
CA SER A 65 4.60 -14.45 -8.10
C SER A 65 3.73 -13.20 -7.85
N ARG A 66 3.52 -12.88 -6.57
CA ARG A 66 2.74 -11.74 -6.10
C ARG A 66 3.44 -10.40 -6.37
N LEU A 67 4.76 -10.28 -6.24
CA LEU A 67 5.47 -8.99 -6.30
C LEU A 67 6.47 -8.85 -7.45
N ALA A 68 6.36 -9.70 -8.47
CA ALA A 68 7.22 -9.65 -9.65
C ALA A 68 7.14 -8.29 -10.39
N LEU A 69 8.18 -7.98 -11.18
CA LEU A 69 8.21 -6.80 -12.05
C LEU A 69 6.98 -6.77 -12.99
N GLY A 70 6.41 -5.58 -13.17
CA GLY A 70 5.20 -5.34 -13.95
C GLY A 70 3.90 -5.71 -13.24
N LYS A 71 3.94 -6.23 -12.00
CA LYS A 71 2.72 -6.52 -11.25
C LYS A 71 1.98 -5.24 -10.88
N ARG A 72 0.67 -5.27 -11.10
CA ARG A 72 -0.26 -4.20 -10.74
C ARG A 72 -0.56 -4.28 -9.24
N VAL A 73 -0.34 -3.19 -8.54
CA VAL A 73 -0.44 -3.13 -7.09
C VAL A 73 -1.05 -1.82 -6.59
N CYS A 74 -1.54 -1.84 -5.36
CA CYS A 74 -1.83 -0.64 -4.57
C CYS A 74 -1.26 -0.76 -3.16
N GLY A 75 -1.14 0.36 -2.47
CA GLY A 75 -0.61 0.42 -1.13
C GLY A 75 -0.69 1.83 -0.54
N CYS A 76 -0.30 1.95 0.71
CA CYS A 76 -0.16 3.22 1.40
C CYS A 76 1.25 3.38 1.97
N VAL A 77 1.77 4.60 1.95
CA VAL A 77 3.01 4.99 2.64
C VAL A 77 2.74 6.11 3.64
N PHE A 78 3.68 6.32 4.55
CA PHE A 78 3.65 7.49 5.41
C PHE A 78 4.11 8.71 4.59
N GLY A 79 3.16 9.42 3.97
CA GLY A 79 3.42 10.70 3.31
C GLY A 79 3.76 11.79 4.32
N ASN A 80 4.49 12.83 3.87
CA ASN A 80 4.96 13.94 4.73
C ASN A 80 5.83 13.44 5.91
N ASN A 81 6.58 12.35 5.70
CA ASN A 81 7.40 11.71 6.71
C ASN A 81 8.74 12.46 6.91
N PRO A 82 9.05 12.96 8.13
CA PRO A 82 10.29 13.67 8.41
C PRO A 82 11.54 12.78 8.36
N ASP A 83 11.39 11.47 8.54
CA ASP A 83 12.48 10.48 8.59
C ASP A 83 12.82 9.90 7.21
N ARG A 84 11.91 10.05 6.24
CA ARG A 84 12.10 9.62 4.85
C ARG A 84 11.49 10.62 3.88
N ARG A 85 12.09 11.81 3.84
CA ARG A 85 11.56 12.99 3.13
C ARG A 85 11.48 12.81 1.62
N ASP A 86 12.30 11.94 1.06
CA ASP A 86 12.31 11.63 -0.37
C ASP A 86 11.11 10.78 -0.83
N ASN A 87 10.36 10.17 0.11
CA ASN A 87 9.32 9.19 -0.22
C ASN A 87 7.91 9.64 0.20
N GLY A 88 6.97 9.55 -0.74
CA GLY A 88 5.54 9.82 -0.55
C GLY A 88 4.77 9.45 -1.83
N ALA A 89 3.45 9.27 -1.73
CA ALA A 89 2.65 8.77 -2.85
C ALA A 89 2.43 9.80 -3.97
N TYR A 90 2.51 11.10 -3.69
CA TYR A 90 2.34 12.16 -4.71
C TYR A 90 3.64 12.39 -5.49
N ALA A 91 4.15 11.32 -6.09
CA ALA A 91 5.36 11.27 -6.89
C ALA A 91 5.22 10.25 -8.02
N GLU A 92 6.11 10.28 -9.00
CA GLU A 92 6.14 9.29 -10.09
C GLU A 92 6.50 7.88 -9.61
N TYR A 93 7.25 7.80 -8.49
CA TYR A 93 7.69 6.55 -7.89
C TYR A 93 7.55 6.59 -6.38
N VAL A 94 7.25 5.43 -5.80
CA VAL A 94 7.14 5.25 -4.36
C VAL A 94 7.82 3.95 -3.95
N ALA A 95 8.60 3.99 -2.87
CA ALA A 95 9.17 2.81 -2.23
C ALA A 95 8.32 2.43 -1.04
N VAL A 96 7.99 1.14 -0.95
CA VAL A 96 7.05 0.62 0.02
C VAL A 96 7.51 -0.76 0.49
N PRO A 97 7.44 -1.08 1.79
CA PRO A 97 7.68 -2.43 2.27
C PRO A 97 6.81 -3.43 1.52
N ALA A 98 7.40 -4.51 1.02
CA ALA A 98 6.72 -5.55 0.25
C ALA A 98 5.48 -6.11 0.98
N SER A 99 5.52 -6.15 2.31
CA SER A 99 4.43 -6.61 3.18
C SER A 99 3.21 -5.67 3.23
N LEU A 100 3.35 -4.42 2.81
CA LEU A 100 2.28 -3.40 2.80
C LEU A 100 1.64 -3.21 1.41
N VAL A 101 2.03 -4.04 0.45
CA VAL A 101 1.56 -3.96 -0.94
C VAL A 101 0.48 -5.01 -1.21
N LEU A 102 -0.61 -4.57 -1.84
CA LEU A 102 -1.70 -5.43 -2.28
C LEU A 102 -1.64 -5.58 -3.80
N CYS A 103 -1.73 -6.82 -4.28
CA CYS A 103 -1.96 -7.08 -5.70
C CYS A 103 -3.39 -6.74 -6.07
N ILE A 104 -3.56 -6.13 -7.24
CA ILE A 104 -4.88 -5.83 -7.78
C ILE A 104 -5.16 -6.73 -9.00
N PRO A 105 -6.40 -7.22 -9.15
CA PRO A 105 -6.76 -8.06 -10.30
C PRO A 105 -6.80 -7.23 -11.59
N ASP A 106 -6.67 -7.90 -12.73
CA ASP A 106 -6.70 -7.23 -14.05
C ASP A 106 -8.00 -6.46 -14.30
N SER A 107 -9.11 -6.91 -13.72
CA SER A 107 -10.43 -6.28 -13.81
C SER A 107 -10.60 -5.00 -13.00
N MET A 108 -9.71 -4.71 -12.04
CA MET A 108 -9.78 -3.50 -11.21
C MET A 108 -8.89 -2.41 -11.82
N THR A 109 -9.40 -1.21 -11.99
CA THR A 109 -8.61 -0.08 -12.53
C THR A 109 -7.69 0.52 -11.47
N PHE A 110 -6.64 1.25 -11.88
CA PHE A 110 -5.76 1.94 -10.93
C PHE A 110 -6.47 3.01 -10.08
N PRO A 111 -7.39 3.85 -10.61
CA PRO A 111 -8.16 4.78 -9.79
C PRO A 111 -8.97 4.08 -8.70
N GLU A 112 -9.70 3.00 -9.04
CA GLU A 112 -10.45 2.22 -8.04
C GLU A 112 -9.52 1.66 -6.97
N ALA A 113 -8.43 1.02 -7.39
CA ALA A 113 -7.45 0.41 -6.51
C ALA A 113 -6.79 1.41 -5.55
N ALA A 114 -6.51 2.64 -6.01
CA ALA A 114 -5.88 3.68 -5.19
C ALA A 114 -6.74 4.12 -4.02
N THR A 115 -8.07 3.92 -4.06
CA THR A 115 -8.99 4.35 -2.98
C THR A 115 -9.05 3.38 -1.79
N LEU A 116 -8.46 2.20 -1.90
CA LEU A 116 -8.56 1.12 -0.92
C LEU A 116 -7.53 1.19 0.24
N PRO A 117 -6.23 1.49 0.03
CA PRO A 117 -5.18 1.06 0.94
C PRO A 117 -5.27 1.64 2.35
N SER A 118 -5.26 2.97 2.50
CA SER A 118 -5.34 3.61 3.82
C SER A 118 -6.65 3.30 4.54
N GLY A 119 -7.77 3.24 3.83
CA GLY A 119 -9.09 2.88 4.37
C GLY A 119 -9.08 1.46 4.93
N MET A 120 -8.60 0.49 4.15
CA MET A 120 -8.48 -0.91 4.59
C MET A 120 -7.54 -1.06 5.80
N ALA A 121 -6.37 -0.40 5.77
CA ALA A 121 -5.42 -0.43 6.89
C ALA A 121 -6.04 0.16 8.16
N THR A 122 -6.74 1.30 8.04
CA THR A 122 -7.40 1.98 9.17
C THR A 122 -8.53 1.15 9.75
N THR A 123 -9.41 0.59 8.90
CA THR A 123 -10.49 -0.30 9.35
C THR A 123 -9.94 -1.55 10.01
N GLY A 124 -8.90 -2.17 9.44
CA GLY A 124 -8.22 -3.32 10.03
C GLY A 124 -7.65 -3.01 11.42
N GLY A 125 -6.93 -1.90 11.56
CA GLY A 125 -6.41 -1.44 12.86
C GLY A 125 -7.52 -1.17 13.87
N ALA A 126 -8.62 -0.53 13.45
CA ALA A 126 -9.76 -0.25 14.32
C ALA A 126 -10.41 -1.55 14.83
N PHE A 127 -10.64 -2.53 13.96
CA PHE A 127 -11.30 -3.78 14.33
C PHE A 127 -10.41 -4.67 15.19
N TYR A 128 -9.17 -4.91 14.77
CA TYR A 128 -8.33 -5.92 15.38
C TYR A 128 -7.51 -5.39 16.57
N ASN A 129 -7.05 -4.14 16.51
CA ASN A 129 -6.24 -3.55 17.59
C ASN A 129 -7.08 -2.71 18.55
N GLY A 130 -8.09 -2.00 18.03
CA GLY A 130 -8.97 -1.15 18.84
C GLY A 130 -10.09 -1.93 19.51
N LEU A 131 -10.86 -2.68 18.72
CA LEU A 131 -12.06 -3.37 19.17
C LEU A 131 -11.83 -4.85 19.54
N ASN A 132 -10.62 -5.38 19.32
CA ASN A 132 -10.26 -6.79 19.56
C ASN A 132 -11.23 -7.79 18.91
N VAL A 133 -11.74 -7.47 17.71
CA VAL A 133 -12.58 -8.38 16.93
C VAL A 133 -11.77 -9.66 16.64
N PRO A 134 -12.33 -10.86 16.85
CA PRO A 134 -11.61 -12.09 16.53
C PRO A 134 -11.22 -12.15 15.05
N THR A 135 -9.97 -12.51 14.76
CA THR A 135 -9.45 -12.67 13.39
C THR A 135 -9.91 -13.95 12.72
N GLN A 136 -10.39 -14.92 13.50
CA GLN A 136 -10.98 -16.14 12.99
C GLN A 136 -12.49 -15.95 12.82
N LEU A 137 -12.96 -16.15 11.59
CA LEU A 137 -14.39 -16.30 11.35
C LEU A 137 -14.86 -17.55 12.07
N GLN A 138 -15.84 -17.41 12.95
CA GLN A 138 -16.52 -18.57 13.51
C GLN A 138 -17.21 -19.31 12.35
N PRO A 139 -17.14 -20.65 12.30
CA PRO A 139 -17.92 -21.39 11.32
C PRO A 139 -19.41 -21.02 11.47
N PRO A 140 -20.18 -20.99 10.37
CA PRO A 140 -21.61 -20.71 10.46
C PRO A 140 -22.26 -21.72 11.42
N PRO A 141 -23.30 -21.32 12.19
CA PRO A 141 -24.02 -22.25 13.04
C PRO A 141 -24.46 -23.44 12.18
N THR A 142 -24.15 -24.67 12.62
CA THR A 142 -24.69 -25.86 11.98
C THR A 142 -26.21 -25.76 12.04
N ALA A 143 -26.86 -25.68 10.88
CA ALA A 143 -28.29 -25.81 10.80
C ALA A 143 -28.65 -27.17 11.39
N GLY A 144 -29.15 -27.18 12.63
CA GLY A 144 -29.77 -28.36 13.19
C GLY A 144 -30.84 -28.79 12.21
N ARG A 145 -30.69 -29.98 11.64
CA ARG A 145 -31.80 -30.63 10.94
C ARG A 145 -32.91 -30.74 11.97
N GLY A 146 -33.92 -29.87 11.85
CA GLY A 146 -35.18 -30.05 12.55
C GLY A 146 -35.75 -31.39 12.10
N GLY A 147 -35.62 -32.38 12.95
CA GLY A 147 -36.29 -33.66 12.84
C GLY A 147 -36.82 -33.96 14.22
N ASP A 148 -38.09 -33.62 14.43
CA ASP A 148 -39.00 -34.15 15.44
C ASP A 148 -40.43 -33.74 15.01
N LEU A 149 -40.97 -34.49 14.04
CA LEU A 149 -42.39 -34.84 13.94
C LEU A 149 -42.46 -36.37 13.83
#